data_AF-A0AAV7CXI5-F1
#
_entry.id   AF-A0AAV7CXI5-F1
#
_cell.length_a   1.000
_cell.length_b   1.000
_cell.length_c   1.000
_cell.angle_alpha   90.00
_cell.angle_beta   90.00
_cell.angle_gamma   90.00
#
_symmetry.space_group_name_H-M   'P 1'
#
loop_
_entity.id
_entity.type
_entity.pdbx_description
1 polymer ?
#
loop_
_entity_poly.entity_id
_entity_poly.type
_entity_poly.pdbx_seq_one_letter_code
_entity_poly.pdbx_strand_id
1 'polypeptide(L)'
;MQMFTACCPSTSPLQGREEMSVQGQGTQFEPGCSVCAQWKELILSHHNNRNGEIYWGNSDPSMWPTHYWEVAKVYMPRGQTQYKRPKQSDATALLNLLNNCNYFNIQNTSRVREIIRCRNELMHSFNMKVSSTWLEAFGQKMHDLISEFTHVPGLVKEGEKMQEVLLSDWKVEDLGICDVDGILQRESRFELQSATSYTRLLPYDVERRMIEQMIQELSLEIVERGSLTKEDEEKVCKIRNFLAQNEDLRIVFQEDLQWLDCLSKNNFAPNAGKLFPARRPKLFDH
;
A
#
# COMPACT_ATOMS: atom_id res chain seq x y z
N MET A 1 -22.23 12.94 17.58
CA MET A 1 -21.79 13.70 18.76
C MET A 1 -22.14 15.16 18.56
N GLN A 2 -23.18 15.67 19.25
CA GLN A 2 -23.37 17.11 19.36
C GLN A 2 -22.20 17.69 20.18
N MET A 3 -21.67 18.81 19.68
CA MET A 3 -20.37 19.36 20.04
C MET A 3 -20.37 19.91 21.47
N PHE A 4 -19.59 19.28 22.36
CA PHE A 4 -19.12 19.95 23.55
C PHE A 4 -18.28 21.16 23.12
N THR A 5 -18.54 22.34 23.69
CA THR A 5 -17.74 23.54 23.49
C THR A 5 -16.28 23.31 23.89
N ALA A 6 -15.37 24.06 23.27
CA ALA A 6 -13.91 23.90 23.33
C ALA A 6 -13.35 23.57 24.74
N CYS A 7 -12.45 22.57 24.84
CA CYS A 7 -11.67 22.30 26.06
C CYS A 7 -10.47 23.29 26.15
N CYS A 8 -9.86 23.40 27.33
CA CYS A 8 -8.83 24.39 27.69
C CYS A 8 -7.69 24.49 26.66
N PRO A 9 -7.21 25.70 26.33
CA PRO A 9 -6.10 25.88 25.40
C PRO A 9 -4.81 25.27 25.96
N SER A 10 -4.14 24.45 25.15
CA SER A 10 -2.79 23.96 25.41
C SER A 10 -1.77 25.08 25.16
N THR A 11 -1.36 25.75 26.26
CA THR A 11 -0.20 26.65 26.47
C THR A 11 -0.18 28.07 25.85
N SER A 12 0.19 29.04 26.72
CA SER A 12 0.17 30.52 26.60
C SER A 12 1.37 31.14 25.87
N PRO A 13 1.44 32.49 25.73
CA PRO A 13 2.28 33.22 26.69
C PRO A 13 1.65 34.50 27.28
N LEU A 14 2.06 34.77 28.52
CA LEU A 14 1.95 35.99 29.35
C LEU A 14 0.81 36.09 30.38
N GLN A 15 1.29 36.25 31.62
CA GLN A 15 0.69 36.81 32.83
C GLN A 15 -0.28 35.93 33.66
N GLY A 16 0.34 35.17 34.57
CA GLY A 16 -0.04 35.15 35.98
C GLY A 16 -1.43 34.64 36.31
N ARG A 17 -1.66 33.33 36.13
CA ARG A 17 -2.63 32.50 36.86
C ARG A 17 -2.21 31.04 36.70
N GLU A 18 -2.32 30.27 37.78
CA GLU A 18 -1.87 28.89 37.92
C GLU A 18 -2.22 28.04 36.68
N GLU A 19 -1.17 27.52 36.03
CA GLU A 19 -1.25 26.67 34.85
C GLU A 19 -1.67 25.25 35.27
N MET A 20 -2.92 24.88 35.01
CA MET A 20 -3.38 23.50 35.14
C MET A 20 -3.10 22.74 33.85
N SER A 21 -1.98 22.02 33.81
CA SER A 21 -1.64 21.11 32.72
C SER A 21 -2.62 19.92 32.71
N VAL A 22 -3.37 19.76 31.62
CA VAL A 22 -4.39 18.69 31.44
C VAL A 22 -3.81 17.59 30.54
N GLN A 23 -2.74 16.91 30.98
CA GLN A 23 -2.14 15.80 30.25
C GLN A 23 -2.36 14.48 30.98
N GLY A 24 -2.82 13.47 30.24
CA GLY A 24 -2.80 12.09 30.71
C GLY A 24 -1.38 11.55 30.78
N GLN A 25 -1.11 10.65 31.74
CA GLN A 25 0.17 9.95 31.86
C GLN A 25 -0.10 8.45 31.89
N GLY A 26 0.32 7.74 30.84
CA GLY A 26 0.05 6.31 30.71
C GLY A 26 -1.44 6.02 30.86
N THR A 27 -1.80 5.32 31.92
CA THR A 27 -3.18 4.91 32.25
C THR A 27 -3.91 5.81 33.25
N GLN A 28 -3.27 6.89 33.69
CA GLN A 28 -3.84 7.87 34.63
C GLN A 28 -4.18 9.18 33.93
N PHE A 29 -5.32 9.78 34.33
CA PHE A 29 -5.74 11.08 33.84
C PHE A 29 -6.67 11.76 34.85
N GLU A 30 -6.26 12.91 35.35
CA GLU A 30 -7.11 13.77 36.18
C GLU A 30 -7.61 14.96 35.34
N PRO A 31 -8.94 15.11 35.16
CA PRO A 31 -9.48 16.16 34.32
C PRO A 31 -9.34 17.53 34.98
N GLY A 32 -8.64 18.45 34.32
CA GLY A 32 -8.49 19.83 34.80
C GLY A 32 -9.67 20.75 34.50
N CYS A 33 -10.74 20.27 33.86
CA CYS A 33 -11.94 21.08 33.63
C CYS A 33 -13.19 20.21 33.44
N SER A 34 -14.37 20.83 33.51
CA SER A 34 -15.67 20.15 33.38
C SER A 34 -15.85 19.48 32.02
N VAL A 35 -15.40 20.09 30.93
CA VAL A 35 -15.48 19.52 29.57
C VAL A 35 -14.66 18.24 29.48
N CYS A 36 -13.40 18.30 29.92
CA CYS A 36 -12.51 17.14 29.87
C CYS A 36 -12.93 16.05 30.89
N ALA A 37 -13.64 16.40 31.98
CA ALA A 37 -14.28 15.43 32.88
C ALA A 37 -15.47 14.70 32.21
N GLN A 38 -16.33 15.42 31.49
CA GLN A 38 -17.45 14.82 30.75
C GLN A 38 -16.96 13.88 29.65
N TRP A 39 -15.88 14.24 28.95
CA TRP A 39 -15.26 13.34 27.98
C TRP A 39 -14.69 12.08 28.64
N LYS A 40 -13.99 12.21 29.78
CA LYS A 40 -13.48 11.05 30.55
C LYS A 40 -14.63 10.11 30.93
N GLU A 41 -15.72 10.66 31.45
CA GLU A 41 -16.92 9.91 31.81
C GLU A 41 -17.54 9.21 30.59
N LEU A 42 -17.67 9.91 29.47
CA LEU A 42 -18.23 9.36 28.23
C LEU A 42 -17.36 8.24 27.63
N ILE A 43 -16.04 8.41 27.65
CA ILE A 43 -15.10 7.39 27.18
C ILE A 43 -15.20 6.14 28.07
N LEU A 44 -15.21 6.33 29.40
CA LEU A 44 -15.33 5.23 30.36
C LEU A 44 -16.68 4.50 30.25
N SER A 45 -17.79 5.24 30.09
CA SER A 45 -19.14 4.65 30.03
C SER A 45 -19.35 3.79 28.80
N HIS A 46 -18.68 4.12 27.69
CA HIS A 46 -18.74 3.36 26.44
C HIS A 46 -17.64 2.31 26.29
N HIS A 47 -16.68 2.23 27.21
CA HIS A 47 -15.61 1.23 27.17
C HIS A 47 -16.15 -0.16 27.53
N ASN A 48 -16.19 -1.08 26.58
CA ASN A 48 -16.76 -2.42 26.77
C ASN A 48 -15.80 -3.40 27.48
N ASN A 49 -14.50 -3.09 27.51
CA ASN A 49 -13.49 -3.93 28.15
C ASN A 49 -13.30 -3.46 29.60
N ARG A 50 -13.98 -4.12 30.54
CA ARG A 50 -13.90 -3.80 31.98
C ARG A 50 -12.50 -4.01 32.58
N ASN A 51 -11.66 -4.79 31.93
CA ASN A 51 -10.26 -5.04 32.31
C ASN A 51 -9.27 -4.28 31.41
N GLY A 52 -9.76 -3.52 30.43
CA GLY A 52 -8.93 -2.85 29.45
C GLY A 52 -8.44 -1.53 30.00
N GLU A 53 -7.11 -1.36 29.98
CA GLU A 53 -6.50 -0.09 30.31
C GLU A 53 -6.86 0.96 29.26
N ILE A 54 -7.17 2.17 29.73
CA ILE A 54 -7.29 3.34 28.88
C ILE A 54 -5.97 4.08 28.91
N TYR A 55 -5.39 4.34 27.74
CA TYR A 55 -4.06 4.91 27.56
C TYR A 55 -4.16 6.42 27.33
N TRP A 56 -4.58 7.15 28.36
CA TRP A 56 -4.77 8.59 28.31
C TRP A 56 -3.54 9.36 27.83
N GLY A 57 -2.32 8.88 28.16
CA GLY A 57 -1.07 9.51 27.74
C GLY A 57 -0.83 9.53 26.23
N ASN A 58 -1.62 8.79 25.44
CA ASN A 58 -1.52 8.82 23.98
C ASN A 58 -2.24 10.00 23.34
N SER A 59 -3.10 10.68 24.09
CA SER A 59 -4.03 11.67 23.56
C SER A 59 -3.82 13.04 24.19
N ASP A 60 -4.18 14.06 23.44
CA ASP A 60 -4.33 15.44 23.92
C ASP A 60 -5.81 15.73 24.25
N PRO A 61 -6.20 15.79 25.54
CA PRO A 61 -7.59 16.05 25.95
C PRO A 61 -8.15 17.38 25.45
N SER A 62 -7.30 18.39 25.23
CA SER A 62 -7.74 19.69 24.71
C SER A 62 -8.36 19.59 23.32
N MET A 63 -8.02 18.52 22.59
CA MET A 63 -8.37 18.31 21.20
C MET A 63 -9.57 17.38 21.00
N TRP A 64 -10.07 16.68 22.04
CA TRP A 64 -11.23 15.77 21.93
C TRP A 64 -12.49 16.39 21.30
N PRO A 65 -12.86 17.65 21.58
CA PRO A 65 -14.06 18.24 20.98
C PRO A 65 -13.99 18.44 19.46
N THR A 66 -12.78 18.56 18.91
CA THR A 66 -12.57 18.96 17.50
C THR A 66 -11.86 17.88 16.67
N HIS A 67 -11.12 16.97 17.32
CA HIS A 67 -10.30 15.96 16.69
C HIS A 67 -10.66 14.58 17.23
N TYR A 68 -11.63 13.91 16.58
CA TYR A 68 -12.09 12.56 16.96
C TYR A 68 -10.96 11.51 17.01
N TRP A 69 -9.88 11.75 16.26
CA TRP A 69 -8.69 10.90 16.28
C TRP A 69 -8.04 10.82 17.67
N GLU A 70 -8.03 11.92 18.42
CA GLU A 70 -7.47 11.99 19.77
C GLU A 70 -8.26 11.07 20.70
N VAL A 71 -9.59 11.04 20.57
CA VAL A 71 -10.45 10.10 21.31
C VAL A 71 -10.11 8.64 20.96
N ALA A 72 -9.80 8.32 19.71
CA ALA A 72 -9.45 6.95 19.32
C ALA A 72 -8.11 6.47 19.95
N LYS A 73 -7.14 7.37 20.15
CA LYS A 73 -5.81 7.02 20.66
C LYS A 73 -5.80 6.49 22.09
N VAL A 74 -6.76 6.89 22.92
CA VAL A 74 -6.86 6.40 24.31
C VAL A 74 -7.14 4.90 24.37
N TYR A 75 -7.62 4.29 23.28
CA TYR A 75 -7.85 2.86 23.16
C TYR A 75 -6.61 2.08 22.68
N MET A 76 -5.46 2.73 22.48
CA MET A 76 -4.27 2.10 21.90
C MET A 76 -3.20 1.75 22.95
N PRO A 77 -2.82 0.48 23.13
CA PRO A 77 -1.83 0.09 24.15
C PRO A 77 -0.38 0.56 23.91
N ARG A 78 -0.04 0.94 22.67
CA ARG A 78 1.31 1.35 22.27
C ARG A 78 1.24 2.58 21.35
N GLY A 79 0.56 3.62 21.82
CA GLY A 79 0.21 4.81 21.05
C GLY A 79 1.40 5.54 20.45
N GLN A 80 1.24 6.02 19.23
CA GLN A 80 2.17 6.96 18.60
C GLN A 80 1.74 8.40 18.95
N THR A 81 2.18 8.88 20.12
CA THR A 81 1.87 10.22 20.67
C THR A 81 2.18 11.37 19.72
N GLN A 82 3.13 11.16 18.80
CA GLN A 82 3.61 12.15 17.84
C GLN A 82 2.65 12.49 16.69
N TYR A 83 1.69 11.61 16.34
CA TYR A 83 0.83 11.81 15.16
C TYR A 83 -0.54 12.35 15.54
N LYS A 84 -0.82 13.60 15.18
CA LYS A 84 -2.07 14.28 15.57
C LYS A 84 -3.24 14.06 14.59
N ARG A 85 -3.03 13.35 13.47
CA ARG A 85 -4.03 13.20 12.41
C ARG A 85 -4.15 11.75 11.93
N PRO A 86 -5.36 11.31 11.52
CA PRO A 86 -5.57 9.98 10.94
C PRO A 86 -4.67 9.69 9.73
N LYS A 87 -4.35 10.71 8.92
CA LYS A 87 -3.50 10.56 7.73
C LYS A 87 -2.01 10.29 8.05
N GLN A 88 -1.60 10.46 9.30
CA GLN A 88 -0.20 10.38 9.73
C GLN A 88 0.09 9.11 10.54
N SER A 89 -0.92 8.28 10.79
CA SER A 89 -0.84 7.08 11.59
C SER A 89 -1.59 5.96 10.87
N ASP A 90 -1.28 4.71 11.22
CA ASP A 90 -2.08 3.58 10.79
C ASP A 90 -3.51 3.62 11.38
N ALA A 91 -4.38 2.74 10.90
CA ALA A 91 -5.77 2.64 11.37
C ALA A 91 -5.94 1.99 12.76
N THR A 92 -4.85 1.69 13.47
CA THR A 92 -4.89 0.92 14.73
C THR A 92 -5.75 1.56 15.79
N ALA A 93 -5.70 2.90 15.92
CA ALA A 93 -6.46 3.61 16.96
C ALA A 93 -7.95 3.42 16.72
N LEU A 94 -8.38 3.60 15.47
CA LEU A 94 -9.77 3.43 15.06
C LEU A 94 -10.23 1.99 15.25
N LEU A 95 -9.43 1.00 14.84
CA LEU A 95 -9.81 -0.41 15.00
C LEU A 95 -9.92 -0.81 16.48
N ASN A 96 -9.02 -0.33 17.34
CA ASN A 96 -9.12 -0.58 18.78
C ASN A 96 -10.31 0.13 19.42
N LEU A 97 -10.63 1.36 18.98
CA LEU A 97 -11.84 2.07 19.39
C LEU A 97 -13.08 1.25 19.01
N LEU A 98 -13.21 0.84 17.75
CA LEU A 98 -14.35 0.04 17.27
C LEU A 98 -14.47 -1.30 18.00
N ASN A 99 -13.34 -1.94 18.35
CA ASN A 99 -13.35 -3.20 19.09
C ASN A 99 -13.77 -3.02 20.56
N ASN A 100 -13.37 -1.91 21.19
CA ASN A 100 -13.49 -1.72 22.63
C ASN A 100 -14.56 -0.69 23.06
N CYS A 101 -15.32 -0.13 22.11
CA CYS A 101 -16.35 0.89 22.37
C CYS A 101 -17.74 0.40 21.96
N ASN A 102 -18.68 0.42 22.91
CA ASN A 102 -20.07 0.00 22.65
C ASN A 102 -20.93 1.08 21.98
N TYR A 103 -20.46 2.33 21.89
CA TYR A 103 -21.22 3.45 21.28
C TYR A 103 -21.57 3.19 19.81
N PHE A 104 -20.67 2.54 19.07
CA PHE A 104 -20.85 2.26 17.64
C PHE A 104 -21.77 1.07 17.35
N ASN A 105 -22.19 0.33 18.39
CA ASN A 105 -23.14 -0.78 18.31
C ASN A 105 -22.87 -1.77 17.18
N ILE A 106 -21.60 -2.15 17.00
CA ILE A 106 -21.18 -3.15 16.00
C ILE A 106 -21.73 -4.50 16.45
N GLN A 107 -22.57 -5.15 15.63
CA GLN A 107 -23.24 -6.38 16.03
C GLN A 107 -22.23 -7.52 16.20
N ASN A 108 -21.25 -7.57 15.29
CA ASN A 108 -20.21 -8.58 15.32
C ASN A 108 -18.80 -7.98 15.45
N THR A 109 -18.34 -7.81 16.70
CA THR A 109 -16.97 -7.38 17.01
C THR A 109 -15.89 -8.35 16.53
N SER A 110 -16.22 -9.60 16.16
CA SER A 110 -15.24 -10.52 15.56
C SER A 110 -14.73 -10.01 14.22
N ARG A 111 -15.57 -9.30 13.45
CA ARG A 111 -15.17 -8.69 12.16
C ARG A 111 -14.07 -7.66 12.35
N VAL A 112 -14.17 -6.82 13.38
CA VAL A 112 -13.12 -5.85 13.74
C VAL A 112 -11.83 -6.58 14.14
N ARG A 113 -11.92 -7.63 14.96
CA ARG A 113 -10.76 -8.44 15.37
C ARG A 113 -10.07 -9.11 14.19
N GLU A 114 -10.83 -9.57 13.20
CA GLU A 114 -10.26 -10.15 11.99
C GLU A 114 -9.50 -9.13 11.14
N ILE A 115 -10.02 -7.90 11.01
CA ILE A 115 -9.28 -6.81 10.33
C ILE A 115 -8.01 -6.46 11.10
N ILE A 116 -8.05 -6.38 12.43
CA ILE A 116 -6.85 -6.18 13.28
C ILE A 116 -5.83 -7.29 13.02
N ARG A 117 -6.27 -8.55 12.94
CA ARG A 117 -5.39 -9.68 12.65
C ARG A 117 -4.77 -9.57 11.25
N CYS A 118 -5.57 -9.31 10.22
CA CYS A 118 -5.05 -9.17 8.85
C CYS A 118 -4.03 -8.03 8.75
N ARG A 119 -4.28 -6.89 9.43
CA ARG A 119 -3.32 -5.79 9.52
C ARG A 119 -2.00 -6.27 10.14
N ASN A 120 -2.06 -6.96 11.27
CA ASN A 120 -0.85 -7.45 11.94
C ASN A 120 -0.10 -8.47 11.07
N GLU A 121 -0.81 -9.39 10.41
CA GLU A 121 -0.22 -10.33 9.45
C GLU A 121 0.51 -9.60 8.30
N LEU A 122 -0.13 -8.60 7.69
CA LEU A 122 0.48 -7.79 6.63
C LEU A 122 1.74 -7.07 7.12
N MET A 123 1.66 -6.43 8.29
CA MET A 123 2.81 -5.71 8.88
C MET A 123 3.97 -6.62 9.27
N HIS A 124 3.70 -7.89 9.55
CA HIS A 124 4.72 -8.89 9.88
C HIS A 124 5.12 -9.78 8.69
N SER A 125 4.53 -9.57 7.51
CA SER A 125 4.89 -10.31 6.30
C SER A 125 6.25 -9.84 5.74
N PHE A 126 6.98 -10.76 5.12
CA PHE A 126 8.26 -10.45 4.50
C PHE A 126 8.06 -9.41 3.38
N ASN A 127 8.67 -8.24 3.53
CA ASN A 127 8.56 -7.09 2.62
C ASN A 127 7.11 -6.63 2.34
N MET A 128 6.17 -6.80 3.29
CA MET A 128 4.76 -6.43 3.11
C MET A 128 4.08 -7.14 1.92
N LYS A 129 4.59 -8.31 1.52
CA LYS A 129 4.06 -9.11 0.41
C LYS A 129 3.02 -10.11 0.91
N VAL A 130 1.90 -10.17 0.21
CA VAL A 130 0.78 -11.11 0.46
C VAL A 130 0.35 -11.74 -0.86
N SER A 131 -0.26 -12.93 -0.79
CA SER A 131 -0.82 -13.58 -1.99
C SER A 131 -2.10 -12.87 -2.44
N SER A 132 -2.44 -13.01 -3.73
CA SER A 132 -3.70 -12.49 -4.28
C SER A 132 -4.92 -13.04 -3.54
N THR A 133 -4.91 -14.34 -3.22
CA THR A 133 -5.97 -14.99 -2.43
C THR A 133 -6.12 -14.41 -1.03
N TRP A 134 -5.01 -13.99 -0.40
CA TRP A 134 -5.06 -13.31 0.89
C TRP A 134 -5.68 -11.92 0.75
N LEU A 135 -5.32 -11.18 -0.31
CA LEU A 135 -5.84 -9.84 -0.57
C LEU A 135 -7.35 -9.85 -0.87
N GLU A 136 -7.82 -10.81 -1.65
CA GLU A 136 -9.25 -11.04 -1.90
C GLU A 136 -10.00 -11.33 -0.60
N ALA A 137 -9.47 -12.25 0.22
CA ALA A 137 -10.05 -12.59 1.52
C ALA A 137 -10.04 -11.40 2.49
N PHE A 138 -9.00 -10.56 2.46
CA PHE A 138 -8.95 -9.32 3.22
C PHE A 138 -10.01 -8.33 2.74
N GLY A 139 -10.18 -8.19 1.43
CA GLY A 139 -11.21 -7.34 0.84
C GLY A 139 -12.63 -7.74 1.24
N GLN A 140 -12.93 -9.04 1.24
CA GLN A 140 -14.23 -9.53 1.70
C GLN A 140 -14.47 -9.21 3.19
N LYS A 141 -13.48 -9.41 4.06
CA LYS A 141 -13.60 -9.06 5.48
C LYS A 141 -13.83 -7.56 5.70
N MET A 142 -13.18 -6.71 4.89
CA MET A 142 -13.38 -5.25 4.95
C MET A 142 -14.81 -4.89 4.55
N HIS A 143 -15.32 -5.48 3.48
CA HIS A 143 -16.71 -5.31 3.06
C HIS A 143 -17.69 -5.76 4.16
N ASP A 144 -17.47 -6.93 4.75
CA ASP A 144 -18.31 -7.46 5.82
C ASP A 144 -18.30 -6.55 7.06
N LEU A 145 -17.17 -5.93 7.40
CA LEU A 145 -17.12 -4.93 8.47
C LEU A 145 -17.88 -3.66 8.10
N ILE A 146 -17.71 -3.13 6.89
CA ILE A 146 -18.36 -1.88 6.46
C ILE A 146 -19.88 -2.04 6.41
N SER A 147 -20.38 -3.21 6.05
CA SER A 147 -21.83 -3.50 6.03
C SER A 147 -22.50 -3.42 7.42
N GLU A 148 -21.75 -3.51 8.52
CA GLU A 148 -22.27 -3.26 9.88
C GLU A 148 -22.65 -1.78 10.09
N PHE A 149 -22.08 -0.88 9.30
CA PHE A 149 -22.27 0.56 9.42
C PHE A 149 -23.24 1.14 8.39
N THR A 150 -24.20 0.35 7.92
CA THR A 150 -25.30 0.81 7.03
C THR A 150 -26.08 2.00 7.59
N HIS A 151 -26.07 2.16 8.92
CA HIS A 151 -26.68 3.27 9.63
C HIS A 151 -25.87 4.58 9.57
N VAL A 152 -24.61 4.55 9.10
CA VAL A 152 -23.74 5.73 8.98
C VAL A 152 -23.81 6.29 7.56
N PRO A 153 -24.39 7.48 7.36
CA PRO A 153 -24.52 8.07 6.03
C PRO A 153 -23.16 8.27 5.35
N GLY A 154 -23.07 7.88 4.07
CA GLY A 154 -21.87 8.04 3.26
C GLY A 154 -20.83 6.93 3.39
N LEU A 155 -20.84 6.14 4.48
CA LEU A 155 -19.85 5.06 4.64
C LEU A 155 -20.09 3.88 3.70
N VAL A 156 -21.35 3.61 3.35
CA VAL A 156 -21.72 2.61 2.34
C VAL A 156 -21.08 2.95 0.99
N LYS A 157 -21.18 4.22 0.56
CA LYS A 157 -20.59 4.70 -0.71
C LYS A 157 -19.06 4.61 -0.71
N GLU A 158 -18.42 4.95 0.41
CA GLU A 158 -16.96 4.79 0.52
C GLU A 158 -16.55 3.31 0.57
N GLY A 159 -17.40 2.45 1.13
CA GLY A 159 -17.24 0.99 1.08
C GLY A 159 -17.30 0.42 -0.33
N GLU A 160 -18.25 0.88 -1.14
CA GLU A 160 -18.36 0.50 -2.55
C GLU A 160 -17.11 0.87 -3.33
N LYS A 161 -16.58 2.10 -3.16
CA LYS A 161 -15.31 2.52 -3.78
C LYS A 161 -14.13 1.67 -3.33
N MET A 162 -14.07 1.32 -2.05
CA MET A 162 -13.01 0.43 -1.54
C MET A 162 -13.09 -0.94 -2.21
N GLN A 163 -14.29 -1.48 -2.37
CA GLN A 163 -14.52 -2.74 -3.03
C GLN A 163 -14.18 -2.68 -4.52
N GLU A 164 -14.49 -1.57 -5.20
CA GLU A 164 -14.06 -1.30 -6.58
C GLU A 164 -12.54 -1.38 -6.71
N VAL A 165 -11.79 -0.73 -5.81
CA VAL A 165 -10.31 -0.78 -5.82
C VAL A 165 -9.78 -2.20 -5.56
N LEU A 166 -10.40 -2.94 -4.63
CA LEU A 166 -9.99 -4.31 -4.28
C LEU A 166 -10.30 -5.33 -5.39
N LEU A 167 -11.37 -5.09 -6.16
CA LEU A 167 -11.78 -5.94 -7.29
C LEU A 167 -11.22 -5.47 -8.63
N SER A 168 -10.52 -4.33 -8.66
CA SER A 168 -9.92 -3.79 -9.87
C SER A 168 -8.86 -4.74 -10.42
N ASP A 169 -8.96 -5.05 -11.69
CA ASP A 169 -7.95 -5.80 -12.43
C ASP A 169 -6.81 -4.82 -12.77
N TRP A 170 -5.68 -4.93 -12.08
CA TRP A 170 -4.49 -4.08 -12.30
C TRP A 170 -3.72 -4.43 -13.57
N LYS A 171 -4.40 -4.99 -14.56
CA LYS A 171 -3.81 -5.29 -15.87
C LYS A 171 -3.47 -4.00 -16.59
N VAL A 172 -2.30 -4.01 -17.19
CA VAL A 172 -1.82 -2.97 -18.08
C VAL A 172 -2.34 -3.26 -19.47
N GLU A 173 -2.95 -2.26 -20.09
CA GLU A 173 -3.32 -2.32 -21.51
C GLU A 173 -2.09 -1.99 -22.34
N ASP A 174 -1.52 -3.02 -22.98
CA ASP A 174 -0.50 -2.83 -23.99
C ASP A 174 -1.19 -2.37 -25.28
N LEU A 175 -1.01 -1.08 -25.61
CA LEU A 175 -1.57 -0.47 -26.81
C LEU A 175 -0.88 -0.94 -28.10
N GLY A 176 0.16 -1.77 -28.00
CA GLY A 176 0.85 -2.32 -29.16
C GLY A 176 1.41 -1.24 -30.10
N ILE A 177 1.68 -0.05 -29.57
CA ILE A 177 2.25 1.06 -30.34
C ILE A 177 3.75 0.81 -30.48
N CYS A 178 4.10 -0.22 -31.25
CA CYS A 178 5.36 -0.25 -31.97
C CYS A 178 5.19 0.61 -33.23
N ASP A 179 4.85 1.89 -33.08
CA ASP A 179 5.12 2.85 -34.14
C ASP A 179 6.63 3.00 -34.16
N VAL A 180 7.26 2.24 -35.06
CA VAL A 180 8.63 2.42 -35.52
C VAL A 180 8.90 3.92 -35.60
N ASP A 181 9.96 4.37 -34.92
CA ASP A 181 10.38 5.76 -34.86
C ASP A 181 10.23 6.47 -36.23
N GLY A 182 9.20 7.31 -36.35
CA GLY A 182 9.27 8.49 -37.22
C GLY A 182 8.51 8.55 -38.56
N ILE A 183 7.41 7.83 -38.83
CA ILE A 183 6.66 8.07 -40.10
C ILE A 183 5.15 8.36 -39.98
N LEU A 184 4.44 8.10 -38.88
CA LEU A 184 2.98 8.32 -38.83
C LEU A 184 2.52 9.27 -37.71
N GLN A 185 3.15 10.45 -37.61
CA GLN A 185 2.52 11.59 -36.92
C GLN A 185 2.08 12.65 -37.93
N ARG A 186 0.86 12.49 -38.44
CA ARG A 186 -0.17 13.54 -38.59
C ARG A 186 -1.30 12.99 -39.44
N GLU A 187 -2.53 13.24 -39.01
CA GLU A 187 -3.77 13.03 -39.80
C GLU A 187 -4.41 11.63 -39.76
N SER A 188 -4.54 11.00 -38.59
CA SER A 188 -5.67 10.07 -38.36
C SER A 188 -5.80 9.75 -36.88
N ARG A 189 -6.50 10.61 -36.13
CA ARG A 189 -6.87 10.34 -34.73
C ARG A 189 -8.29 9.79 -34.60
N PHE A 190 -8.96 9.46 -35.71
CA PHE A 190 -10.39 9.15 -35.73
C PHE A 190 -10.76 7.79 -36.35
N GLU A 191 -9.86 7.08 -37.04
CA GLU A 191 -10.21 5.81 -37.72
C GLU A 191 -9.18 4.68 -37.55
N LEU A 192 -8.42 4.64 -36.46
CA LEU A 192 -7.55 3.50 -36.12
C LEU A 192 -8.11 2.71 -34.91
N GLN A 193 -9.41 2.42 -34.93
CA GLN A 193 -10.09 1.67 -33.87
C GLN A 193 -10.38 0.20 -34.21
N SER A 194 -10.02 -0.27 -35.42
CA SER A 194 -10.49 -1.57 -35.92
C SER A 194 -9.43 -2.66 -36.07
N ALA A 195 -8.16 -2.44 -35.71
CA ALA A 195 -7.12 -3.47 -35.89
C ALA A 195 -5.98 -3.50 -34.84
N THR A 196 -6.07 -2.78 -33.73
CA THR A 196 -5.11 -2.92 -32.63
C THR A 196 -5.55 -4.05 -31.70
N SER A 197 -4.77 -5.13 -31.69
CA SER A 197 -4.91 -6.24 -30.74
C SER A 197 -4.50 -5.77 -29.34
N TYR A 198 -5.43 -5.21 -28.58
CA TYR A 198 -5.21 -4.87 -27.17
C TYR A 198 -4.90 -6.14 -26.38
N THR A 199 -3.68 -6.25 -25.85
CA THR A 199 -3.35 -7.35 -24.93
C THR A 199 -3.36 -6.81 -23.50
N ARG A 200 -4.22 -7.38 -22.67
CA ARG A 200 -4.23 -7.09 -21.23
C ARG A 200 -3.18 -7.94 -20.55
N LEU A 201 -2.18 -7.30 -19.96
CA LEU A 201 -1.03 -7.96 -19.33
C LEU A 201 -1.03 -7.72 -17.83
N LEU A 202 -0.64 -8.72 -17.05
CA LEU A 202 -0.35 -8.46 -15.65
C LEU A 202 0.92 -7.60 -15.54
N PRO A 203 1.09 -6.78 -14.50
CA PRO A 203 2.31 -5.99 -14.30
C PRO A 203 3.58 -6.85 -14.36
N TYR A 204 3.53 -8.05 -13.79
CA TYR A 204 4.60 -9.04 -13.89
C TYR A 204 4.93 -9.43 -15.34
N ASP A 205 3.91 -9.62 -16.19
CA ASP A 205 4.12 -9.96 -17.60
C ASP A 205 4.73 -8.78 -18.37
N VAL A 206 4.37 -7.54 -18.00
CA VAL A 206 4.97 -6.32 -18.56
C VAL A 206 6.44 -6.24 -18.16
N GLU A 207 6.77 -6.34 -16.87
CA GLU A 207 8.15 -6.32 -16.37
C GLU A 207 8.99 -7.40 -17.04
N ARG A 208 8.45 -8.62 -17.13
CA ARG A 208 9.09 -9.72 -17.83
C ARG A 208 9.34 -9.38 -19.31
N ARG A 209 8.34 -8.91 -20.05
CA ARG A 209 8.49 -8.56 -21.47
C ARG A 209 9.51 -7.45 -21.69
N MET A 210 9.51 -6.43 -20.84
CA MET A 210 10.49 -5.34 -20.92
C MET A 210 11.92 -5.85 -20.73
N ILE A 211 12.16 -6.69 -19.72
CA ILE A 211 13.49 -7.28 -19.50
C ILE A 211 13.87 -8.20 -20.66
N GLU A 212 12.93 -9.00 -21.17
CA GLU A 212 13.15 -9.88 -22.32
C GLU A 212 13.56 -9.07 -23.57
N GLN A 213 12.86 -7.97 -23.87
CA GLN A 213 13.20 -7.07 -24.97
C GLN A 213 14.56 -6.40 -24.76
N MET A 214 14.82 -5.86 -23.57
CA MET A 214 16.11 -5.23 -23.26
C MET A 214 17.29 -6.19 -23.44
N ILE A 215 17.14 -7.45 -23.01
CA ILE A 215 18.18 -8.48 -23.19
C ILE A 215 18.32 -8.81 -24.69
N GLN A 216 17.22 -8.97 -25.42
CA GLN A 216 17.24 -9.29 -26.85
C GLN A 216 17.92 -8.19 -27.68
N GLU A 217 17.56 -6.92 -27.46
CA GLU A 217 18.15 -5.77 -28.14
C GLU A 217 19.65 -5.68 -27.87
N LEU A 218 20.04 -5.74 -26.59
CA LEU A 218 21.44 -5.74 -26.19
C LEU A 218 22.22 -6.90 -26.82
N SER A 219 21.60 -8.08 -26.89
CA SER A 219 22.20 -9.26 -27.51
C SER A 219 22.46 -9.07 -29.00
N LEU A 220 21.48 -8.52 -29.73
CA LEU A 220 21.60 -8.23 -31.15
C LEU A 220 22.71 -7.20 -31.40
N GLU A 221 22.72 -6.10 -30.64
CA GLU A 221 23.75 -5.07 -30.77
C GLU A 221 25.17 -5.62 -30.54
N ILE A 222 25.36 -6.48 -29.52
CA ILE A 222 26.66 -7.09 -29.23
C ILE A 222 27.09 -8.04 -30.34
N VAL A 223 26.17 -8.85 -30.87
CA VAL A 223 26.45 -9.79 -31.96
C VAL A 223 26.80 -9.06 -33.26
N GLU A 224 26.08 -7.98 -33.59
CA GLU A 224 26.36 -7.15 -34.77
C GLU A 224 27.71 -6.42 -34.65
N ARG A 225 28.03 -5.85 -33.47
CA ARG A 225 29.32 -5.19 -33.22
C ARG A 225 30.48 -6.17 -33.03
N GLY A 226 30.21 -7.42 -32.67
CA GLY A 226 31.22 -8.44 -32.38
C GLY A 226 32.10 -8.16 -31.16
N SER A 227 31.76 -7.14 -30.34
CA SER A 227 32.52 -6.74 -29.15
C SER A 227 31.62 -6.05 -28.13
N LEU A 228 31.95 -6.20 -26.85
CA LEU A 228 31.27 -5.48 -25.75
C LEU A 228 31.81 -4.06 -25.61
N THR A 229 30.91 -3.09 -25.49
CA THR A 229 31.25 -1.72 -25.13
C THR A 229 31.07 -1.48 -23.62
N LYS A 230 31.63 -0.37 -23.10
CA LYS A 230 31.38 0.05 -21.71
C LYS A 230 29.90 0.34 -21.42
N GLU A 231 29.17 0.82 -22.43
CA GLU A 231 27.74 1.09 -22.30
C GLU A 231 26.96 -0.23 -22.13
N ASP A 232 27.35 -1.27 -22.86
CA ASP A 232 26.76 -2.61 -22.74
C ASP A 232 26.98 -3.18 -21.34
N GLU A 233 28.21 -3.06 -20.81
CA GLU A 233 28.53 -3.48 -19.45
C GLU A 233 27.67 -2.76 -18.40
N GLU A 234 27.39 -1.46 -18.60
CA GLU A 234 26.50 -0.70 -17.73
C GLU A 234 25.04 -1.17 -17.83
N LYS A 235 24.54 -1.42 -19.05
CA LYS A 235 23.19 -1.97 -19.28
C LYS A 235 23.04 -3.35 -18.63
N VAL A 236 24.00 -4.26 -18.82
CA VAL A 236 24.01 -5.57 -18.14
C VAL A 236 24.01 -5.42 -16.62
N CYS A 237 24.80 -4.49 -16.08
CA CYS A 237 24.85 -4.23 -14.64
C CYS A 237 23.49 -3.75 -14.10
N LYS A 238 22.81 -2.84 -14.82
CA LYS A 238 21.45 -2.39 -14.47
C LYS A 238 20.45 -3.53 -14.46
N ILE A 239 20.47 -4.39 -15.48
CA ILE A 239 19.60 -5.57 -15.57
C ILE A 239 19.87 -6.54 -14.40
N ARG A 240 21.15 -6.84 -14.10
CA ARG A 240 21.52 -7.70 -12.96
C ARG A 240 21.03 -7.13 -11.63
N ASN A 241 21.23 -5.84 -11.40
CA ASN A 241 20.82 -5.20 -10.14
C ASN A 241 19.30 -5.24 -9.97
N PHE A 242 18.55 -5.01 -11.04
CA PHE A 242 17.09 -5.13 -11.02
C PHE A 242 16.64 -6.56 -10.73
N LEU A 243 17.20 -7.56 -11.42
CA LEU A 243 16.86 -8.97 -11.20
C LEU A 243 17.30 -9.47 -9.82
N ALA A 244 18.40 -8.97 -9.26
CA ALA A 244 18.82 -9.34 -7.91
C ALA A 244 17.79 -8.92 -6.84
N GLN A 245 17.05 -7.83 -7.07
CA GLN A 245 15.99 -7.34 -6.19
C GLN A 245 14.63 -8.05 -6.40
N ASN A 246 14.45 -8.71 -7.54
CA ASN A 246 13.21 -9.37 -7.95
C ASN A 246 13.46 -10.87 -8.18
N GLU A 247 13.34 -11.66 -7.12
CA GLU A 247 13.69 -13.09 -7.11
C GLU A 247 12.89 -13.93 -8.12
N ASP A 248 11.60 -13.64 -8.27
CA ASP A 248 10.72 -14.24 -9.25
C ASP A 248 11.23 -14.06 -10.68
N LEU A 249 11.57 -12.83 -11.06
CA LEU A 249 12.15 -12.53 -12.38
C LEU A 249 13.56 -13.11 -12.50
N ARG A 250 14.38 -13.10 -11.44
CA ARG A 250 15.73 -13.67 -11.44
C ARG A 250 15.74 -15.14 -11.83
N ILE A 251 14.79 -15.92 -11.29
CA ILE A 251 14.63 -17.34 -11.62
C ILE A 251 14.29 -17.49 -13.10
N VAL A 252 13.39 -16.66 -13.62
CA VAL A 252 12.97 -16.70 -15.02
C VAL A 252 14.10 -16.32 -15.98
N PHE A 253 14.99 -15.38 -15.63
CA PHE A 253 16.08 -14.91 -16.50
C PHE A 253 17.45 -15.50 -16.16
N GLN A 254 17.51 -16.60 -15.40
CA GLN A 254 18.78 -17.17 -14.93
C GLN A 254 19.71 -17.62 -16.08
N GLU A 255 19.16 -18.25 -17.11
CA GLU A 255 19.94 -18.68 -18.28
C GLU A 255 20.46 -17.50 -19.09
N ASP A 256 19.63 -16.47 -19.26
CA ASP A 256 19.98 -15.24 -19.98
C ASP A 256 21.12 -14.49 -19.25
N LEU A 257 21.08 -14.45 -17.91
CA LEU A 257 22.16 -13.90 -17.09
C LEU A 257 23.47 -14.69 -17.23
N GLN A 258 23.40 -16.02 -17.24
CA GLN A 258 24.59 -16.85 -17.45
C GLN A 258 25.21 -16.63 -18.83
N TRP A 259 24.37 -16.44 -19.85
CA TRP A 259 24.82 -16.13 -21.20
C TRP A 259 25.53 -14.76 -21.26
N LEU A 260 24.94 -13.71 -20.67
CA LEU A 260 25.57 -12.39 -20.56
C LEU A 260 26.91 -12.46 -19.81
N ASP A 261 27.01 -13.29 -18.78
CA ASP A 261 28.26 -13.51 -18.04
C ASP A 261 29.33 -14.20 -18.89
N CYS A 262 28.95 -15.18 -19.71
CA CYS A 262 29.86 -15.84 -20.66
C CYS A 262 30.41 -14.87 -21.71
N LEU A 263 29.58 -13.94 -22.19
CA LEU A 263 30.00 -12.89 -23.12
C LEU A 263 31.03 -11.94 -22.50
N SER A 264 30.81 -11.51 -21.26
CA SER A 264 31.74 -10.61 -20.55
C SER A 264 33.13 -11.21 -20.29
N LYS A 265 33.24 -12.55 -20.30
CA LYS A 265 34.48 -13.29 -20.03
C LYS A 265 35.30 -13.64 -21.28
N ASN A 266 34.97 -13.08 -22.45
CA ASN A 266 35.70 -13.28 -23.73
C ASN A 266 35.76 -14.74 -24.24
N ASN A 267 34.80 -15.61 -23.89
CA ASN A 267 34.68 -16.96 -24.48
C ASN A 267 33.91 -16.94 -25.81
N PHE A 268 34.22 -15.99 -26.70
CA PHE A 268 33.51 -15.83 -27.97
C PHE A 268 34.04 -16.85 -29.00
N ALA A 269 33.37 -18.00 -29.13
CA ALA A 269 33.59 -18.90 -30.27
C ALA A 269 32.68 -18.47 -31.44
N PRO A 270 33.19 -18.25 -32.68
CA PRO A 270 32.40 -17.70 -33.80
C PRO A 270 31.26 -18.59 -34.32
N ASN A 271 30.98 -19.74 -33.69
CA ASN A 271 29.91 -20.66 -34.06
C ASN A 271 28.64 -20.50 -33.19
N ALA A 272 28.45 -19.34 -32.56
CA ALA A 272 27.36 -19.05 -31.62
C ALA A 272 25.97 -18.84 -32.26
N GLY A 273 25.80 -19.11 -33.56
CA GLY A 273 24.46 -19.15 -34.21
C GLY A 273 23.51 -20.23 -33.64
N LYS A 274 23.97 -21.03 -32.67
CA LYS A 274 23.19 -22.06 -31.97
C LYS A 274 22.99 -21.80 -30.46
N LEU A 275 23.44 -20.64 -29.95
CA LEU A 275 23.51 -20.35 -28.50
C LEU A 275 22.73 -19.10 -28.08
N PHE A 276 21.79 -18.64 -28.93
CA PHE A 276 20.72 -17.79 -28.43
C PHE A 276 19.86 -18.63 -27.48
N PRO A 277 19.57 -18.20 -26.24
CA PRO A 277 18.50 -18.81 -25.47
C PRO A 277 17.23 -18.67 -26.32
N ALA A 278 16.80 -19.77 -26.92
CA ALA A 278 15.68 -19.79 -27.86
C ALA A 278 14.37 -19.65 -27.08
N ARG A 279 14.13 -18.50 -26.47
CA ARG A 279 12.76 -18.05 -26.21
C ARG A 279 12.27 -17.38 -27.48
N ARG A 280 12.00 -18.22 -28.50
CA ARG A 280 11.15 -17.74 -29.59
C ARG A 280 9.82 -17.35 -28.95
N PRO A 281 9.30 -16.15 -29.23
CA PRO A 281 7.87 -15.93 -29.08
C PRO A 281 7.17 -16.98 -29.94
N LYS A 282 6.18 -17.70 -29.39
CA LYS A 282 5.15 -18.32 -30.22
C LYS A 282 4.32 -17.18 -30.81
N LEU A 283 4.88 -16.49 -31.80
CA LEU A 283 4.18 -15.55 -32.64
C LEU A 283 3.57 -16.37 -33.78
N PHE A 284 2.24 -16.47 -33.75
CA PHE A 284 1.38 -16.88 -34.86
C PHE A 284 1.67 -18.25 -35.48
N ASP A 285 1.07 -19.30 -34.91
CA ASP A 285 0.64 -20.44 -35.73
C ASP A 285 -0.76 -20.10 -36.29
N HIS A 286 -0.87 -20.12 -37.62
CA HIS A 286 -2.12 -20.00 -38.38
C HIS A 286 -3.07 -21.16 -38.10
#